data_AF-A0AAW2R5N4-F1
#
_entry.id   AF-A0AAW2R5N4-F1
#
_cell.length_a   1.000
_cell.length_b   1.000
_cell.length_c   1.000
_cell.angle_alpha   90.00
_cell.angle_beta   90.00
_cell.angle_gamma   90.00
#
_symmetry.space_group_name_H-M   'P 1'
#
loop_
_entity.id
_entity.type
_entity.pdbx_description
1 polymer ?
#
loop_
_entity_poly.entity_id
_entity_poly.type
_entity_poly.pdbx_seq_one_letter_code
_entity_poly.pdbx_strand_id
1 'polypeptide(L)'
;MKILLPHFLLFFLFFVTTRVSPEYTRPDPRPLIFRPHNRSESDPQQVHISVAGKDHMRVSWITSDKKVKSIVEYGKTPGKYEASATGESTSYKYFFYSSGEIHHVRIGPLEPSTMYYYRCGGYGPEFSFRTPPSAFPVELAVAGKWWWPPISFTFLLLVIGCVPVFKSFSS
;
A
#
# COMPACT_ATOMS: atom_id res chain seq x y z
N MET A 1 -5.83 -54.84 -41.48
CA MET A 1 -6.48 -54.12 -40.35
C MET A 1 -5.63 -54.20 -39.06
N LYS A 2 -4.39 -53.70 -39.05
CA LYS A 2 -3.49 -53.78 -37.87
C LYS A 2 -2.75 -52.48 -37.52
N ILE A 3 -3.07 -51.35 -38.16
CA ILE A 3 -2.33 -50.08 -37.98
C ILE A 3 -3.22 -48.94 -37.42
N LEU A 4 -4.53 -49.17 -37.23
CA LEU A 4 -5.45 -48.13 -36.74
C LEU A 4 -5.54 -48.04 -35.20
N LEU A 5 -5.05 -49.06 -34.48
CA LEU A 5 -5.14 -49.15 -33.02
C LEU A 5 -4.14 -48.25 -32.25
N PRO A 6 -2.87 -48.04 -32.68
CA PRO A 6 -1.92 -47.25 -31.90
C PRO A 6 -2.14 -45.73 -32.05
N HIS A 7 -2.68 -45.25 -33.17
CA HIS A 7 -3.01 -43.83 -33.34
C HIS A 7 -4.23 -43.40 -32.52
N PHE A 8 -5.21 -44.29 -32.35
CA PHE A 8 -6.39 -44.02 -31.51
C PHE A 8 -6.01 -43.90 -30.03
N LEU A 9 -5.07 -44.74 -29.56
CA LEU A 9 -4.50 -44.67 -28.21
C LEU A 9 -3.63 -43.41 -28.00
N LEU A 10 -2.85 -43.00 -29.01
CA LEU A 10 -2.03 -41.78 -28.91
C LEU A 10 -2.89 -40.50 -28.87
N PHE A 11 -4.01 -40.49 -29.60
CA PHE A 11 -4.97 -39.38 -29.59
C PHE A 11 -5.73 -39.30 -28.25
N PHE A 12 -6.07 -40.44 -27.65
CA PHE A 12 -6.68 -40.49 -26.32
C PHE A 12 -5.72 -40.03 -25.20
N LEU A 13 -4.42 -40.32 -25.33
CA LEU A 13 -3.39 -39.86 -24.39
C LEU A 13 -3.13 -38.35 -24.47
N PHE A 14 -3.43 -37.69 -25.59
CA PHE A 14 -3.28 -36.23 -25.74
C PHE A 14 -4.44 -35.43 -25.11
N PHE A 15 -5.63 -36.01 -24.99
CA PHE A 15 -6.81 -35.30 -24.44
C PHE A 15 -6.89 -35.26 -22.91
N VAL A 16 -6.10 -36.06 -22.17
CA VAL A 16 -6.23 -36.20 -20.71
C VAL A 16 -5.16 -35.38 -19.95
N THR A 17 -4.82 -34.20 -20.46
CA THR A 17 -3.97 -33.25 -19.69
C THR A 17 -4.56 -31.84 -19.65
N THR A 18 -5.89 -31.70 -19.55
CA THR A 18 -6.44 -30.47 -19.00
C THR A 18 -6.16 -30.45 -17.51
N ARG A 19 -5.08 -29.78 -17.11
CA ARG A 19 -4.87 -29.45 -15.70
C ARG A 19 -6.00 -28.51 -15.29
N VAL A 20 -7.04 -29.05 -14.68
CA VAL A 20 -8.01 -28.26 -13.93
C VAL A 20 -7.21 -27.55 -12.84
N SER A 21 -7.04 -26.23 -12.97
CA SER A 21 -6.53 -25.43 -11.87
C SER A 21 -7.43 -25.70 -10.67
N PRO A 22 -6.91 -25.95 -9.46
CA PRO A 22 -7.76 -26.09 -8.29
C PRO A 22 -8.67 -24.86 -8.20
N GLU A 23 -9.98 -25.10 -8.21
CA GLU A 23 -11.02 -24.09 -8.05
C GLU A 23 -10.72 -23.32 -6.75
N TYR A 24 -10.44 -22.02 -6.88
CA TYR A 24 -10.16 -21.20 -5.72
C TYR A 24 -11.44 -21.04 -4.91
N THR A 25 -11.57 -21.80 -3.82
CA THR A 25 -12.68 -21.63 -2.87
C THR A 25 -12.36 -20.46 -1.95
N ARG A 26 -13.17 -19.40 -2.03
CA ARG A 26 -13.02 -18.23 -1.15
C ARG A 26 -13.39 -18.65 0.28
N PRO A 27 -12.49 -18.48 1.26
CA PRO A 27 -12.82 -18.71 2.67
C PRO A 27 -13.91 -17.73 3.14
N ASP A 28 -14.68 -18.16 4.14
CA ASP A 28 -15.81 -17.41 4.67
C ASP A 28 -15.44 -15.97 5.06
N PRO A 29 -16.38 -15.02 4.99
CA PRO A 29 -16.17 -13.66 5.45
C PRO A 29 -15.66 -13.66 6.89
N ARG A 30 -14.51 -13.03 7.11
CA ARG A 30 -13.99 -12.85 8.47
C ARG A 30 -14.93 -11.93 9.27
N PRO A 31 -15.06 -12.14 10.59
CA PRO A 31 -15.76 -11.20 11.45
C PRO A 31 -15.22 -9.78 11.26
N LEU A 32 -16.12 -8.80 11.25
CA LEU A 32 -15.72 -7.39 11.21
C LEU A 32 -15.00 -7.06 12.53
N ILE A 33 -13.69 -6.83 12.45
CA ILE A 33 -12.91 -6.36 13.59
C ILE A 33 -12.98 -4.84 13.57
N PHE A 34 -13.82 -4.27 14.43
CA PHE A 34 -13.76 -2.84 14.71
C PHE A 34 -12.63 -2.58 15.69
N ARG A 35 -11.57 -1.91 15.24
CA ARG A 35 -10.50 -1.41 16.12
C ARG A 35 -10.84 0.04 16.47
N PRO A 36 -11.43 0.32 17.65
CA PRO A 36 -11.60 1.70 18.06
C PRO A 36 -10.23 2.36 18.17
N HIS A 37 -10.06 3.54 17.57
CA HIS A 37 -8.89 4.39 17.81
C HIS A 37 -9.31 5.52 18.75
N ASN A 38 -8.50 5.81 19.77
CA ASN A 38 -8.78 6.90 20.71
C ASN A 38 -8.18 8.25 20.23
N ARG A 39 -8.08 8.41 18.91
CA ARG A 39 -7.47 9.57 18.24
C ARG A 39 -8.55 10.50 17.71
N SER A 40 -8.20 11.75 17.45
CA SER A 40 -9.13 12.71 16.85
C SER A 40 -9.68 12.17 15.52
N GLU A 41 -10.91 12.51 15.17
CA GLU A 41 -11.47 12.19 13.84
C GLU A 41 -10.67 12.80 12.70
N SER A 42 -9.98 13.88 13.00
CA SER A 42 -9.12 14.64 12.12
C SER A 42 -7.74 13.98 11.96
N ASP A 43 -7.34 13.11 12.89
CA ASP A 43 -6.01 12.50 12.86
C ASP A 43 -5.84 11.55 11.66
N PRO A 44 -4.67 11.59 11.00
CA PRO A 44 -4.42 10.75 9.84
C PRO A 44 -4.31 9.27 10.23
N GLN A 45 -5.05 8.43 9.52
CA GLN A 45 -5.04 6.98 9.64
C GLN A 45 -4.60 6.34 8.31
N GLN A 46 -4.11 5.09 8.39
CA GLN A 46 -3.68 4.32 7.22
C GLN A 46 -2.70 5.09 6.31
N VAL A 47 -1.78 5.84 6.92
CA VAL A 47 -0.79 6.64 6.20
C VAL A 47 0.15 5.72 5.42
N HIS A 48 0.28 5.98 4.12
CA HIS A 48 1.16 5.25 3.21
C HIS A 48 1.77 6.19 2.17
N ILE A 49 2.89 5.78 1.59
CA ILE A 49 3.67 6.60 0.66
C ILE A 49 4.10 5.81 -0.57
N SER A 50 3.92 6.37 -1.76
CA SER A 50 4.29 5.75 -3.02
C SER A 50 5.11 6.69 -3.91
N VAL A 51 5.83 6.13 -4.88
CA VAL A 51 6.55 6.92 -5.89
C VAL A 51 5.54 7.54 -6.86
N ALA A 52 5.71 8.82 -7.17
CA ALA A 52 4.76 9.63 -7.95
C ALA A 52 5.42 10.36 -9.14
N GLY A 53 6.36 9.67 -9.78
CA GLY A 53 7.19 10.19 -10.86
C GLY A 53 8.61 10.52 -10.40
N LYS A 54 9.42 11.00 -11.34
CA LYS A 54 10.82 11.38 -11.07
C LYS A 54 10.86 12.43 -9.96
N ASP A 55 11.63 12.16 -8.90
CA ASP A 55 11.83 13.05 -7.75
C ASP A 55 10.55 13.42 -6.98
N HIS A 56 9.46 12.68 -7.13
CA HIS A 56 8.20 12.97 -6.46
C HIS A 56 7.66 11.75 -5.73
N MET A 57 7.05 12.01 -4.57
CA MET A 57 6.36 11.01 -3.77
C MET A 57 4.91 11.41 -3.60
N ARG A 58 4.03 10.43 -3.46
CA ARG A 58 2.62 10.63 -3.10
C ARG A 58 2.42 10.12 -1.68
N VAL A 59 1.97 11.02 -0.81
CA VAL A 59 1.54 10.70 0.53
C VAL A 59 0.03 10.52 0.50
N SER A 60 -0.47 9.47 1.14
CA SER A 60 -1.90 9.16 1.17
C SER A 60 -2.32 8.69 2.55
N TRP A 61 -3.47 9.16 2.99
CA TRP A 61 -4.02 8.85 4.32
C TRP A 61 -5.54 8.96 4.30
N ILE A 62 -6.17 8.48 5.37
CA ILE A 62 -7.62 8.54 5.57
C ILE A 62 -7.91 9.33 6.85
N THR A 63 -8.94 10.17 6.83
CA THR A 63 -9.50 10.81 8.02
C THR A 63 -10.99 10.47 8.15
N SER A 64 -11.52 10.51 9.38
CA SER A 64 -12.96 10.39 9.60
C SER A 64 -13.65 11.74 9.37
N ASP A 65 -12.99 12.84 9.74
CA ASP A 65 -13.47 14.21 9.48
C ASP A 65 -13.25 14.61 8.01
N LYS A 66 -14.36 14.82 7.29
CA LYS A 66 -14.33 15.20 5.86
C LYS A 66 -13.91 16.65 5.61
N LYS A 67 -13.74 17.48 6.65
CA LYS A 67 -13.34 18.89 6.52
C LYS A 67 -11.83 19.08 6.53
N VAL A 68 -11.08 18.02 6.78
CA VAL A 68 -9.61 18.06 6.82
C VAL A 68 -9.07 18.42 5.44
N LYS A 69 -8.13 19.36 5.40
CA LYS A 69 -7.47 19.75 4.14
C LYS A 69 -6.47 18.67 3.72
N SER A 70 -6.44 18.35 2.42
CA SER A 70 -5.41 17.51 1.80
C SER A 70 -4.09 18.27 1.67
N ILE A 71 -3.43 18.57 2.79
CA ILE A 71 -2.13 19.27 2.80
C ILE A 71 -1.08 18.36 3.42
N VAL A 72 0.12 18.38 2.86
CA VAL A 72 1.32 17.78 3.47
C VAL A 72 2.36 18.86 3.63
N GLU A 73 2.78 19.07 4.88
CA GLU A 73 3.93 19.91 5.21
C GLU A 73 5.15 18.99 5.38
N TYR A 74 6.29 19.36 4.80
CA TYR A 74 7.48 18.54 4.80
C TYR A 74 8.77 19.36 4.85
N GLY A 75 9.83 18.75 5.37
CA GLY A 75 11.15 19.35 5.49
C GLY A 75 12.24 18.32 5.77
N LYS A 76 13.50 18.77 5.80
CA LYS A 76 14.66 17.90 6.02
C LYS A 76 15.05 17.74 7.49
N THR A 77 14.45 18.53 8.38
CA THR A 77 14.71 18.52 9.82
C THR A 77 13.44 18.15 10.60
N PRO A 78 13.51 17.27 11.61
CA PRO A 78 12.35 16.96 12.46
C PRO A 78 11.71 18.22 13.04
N GLY A 79 10.39 18.30 12.99
CA GLY A 79 9.60 19.42 13.50
C GLY A 79 9.73 20.73 12.72
N LYS A 80 10.50 20.78 11.63
CA LYS A 80 10.64 21.96 10.76
C LYS A 80 10.21 21.62 9.35
N TYR A 81 9.10 22.20 8.92
CA TYR A 81 8.51 21.98 7.61
C TYR A 81 8.65 23.25 6.77
N GLU A 82 9.61 23.22 5.84
CA GLU A 82 9.97 24.38 5.01
C GLU A 82 9.11 24.47 3.74
N ALA A 83 8.45 23.37 3.38
CA ALA A 83 7.62 23.26 2.20
C ALA A 83 6.26 22.65 2.54
N SER A 84 5.26 22.98 1.72
CA SER A 84 3.93 22.39 1.81
C SER A 84 3.37 22.12 0.41
N ALA A 85 2.63 21.03 0.26
CA ALA A 85 1.88 20.71 -0.95
C ALA A 85 0.41 20.49 -0.62
N THR A 86 -0.47 20.92 -1.51
CA THR A 86 -1.90 20.60 -1.47
C THR A 86 -2.20 19.54 -2.51
N GLY A 87 -3.10 18.63 -2.18
CA GLY A 87 -3.58 17.61 -3.10
C GLY A 87 -5.10 17.49 -3.05
N GLU A 88 -5.58 16.33 -3.47
CA GLU A 88 -7.01 16.07 -3.64
C GLU A 88 -7.51 15.16 -2.52
N SER A 89 -8.82 15.09 -2.35
CA SER A 89 -9.46 14.10 -1.50
C SER A 89 -10.64 13.44 -2.22
N THR A 90 -10.94 12.21 -1.84
CA THR A 90 -12.03 11.43 -2.37
C THR A 90 -12.63 10.56 -1.27
N SER A 91 -13.87 10.11 -1.45
CA SER A 91 -14.44 9.04 -0.63
C SER A 91 -15.24 8.10 -1.51
N TYR A 92 -15.44 6.86 -1.06
CA TYR A 92 -16.21 5.87 -1.78
C TYR A 92 -17.30 5.25 -0.91
N LYS A 93 -18.31 4.71 -1.58
CA LYS A 93 -19.40 3.97 -0.95
C LYS A 93 -19.52 2.60 -1.61
N TYR A 94 -19.68 1.56 -0.80
CA TYR A 94 -19.85 0.18 -1.24
C TYR A 94 -20.96 -0.48 -0.42
N PHE A 95 -22.12 -0.73 -1.04
CA PHE A 95 -23.36 -1.14 -0.36
C PHE A 95 -23.69 -0.23 0.84
N PHE A 96 -23.57 -0.78 2.06
CA PHE A 96 -23.84 -0.10 3.33
C PHE A 96 -22.59 0.53 3.96
N TYR A 97 -21.41 0.31 3.37
CA TYR A 97 -20.16 0.88 3.83
C TYR A 97 -19.89 2.22 3.14
N SER A 98 -19.57 3.24 3.93
CA SER A 98 -19.01 4.50 3.44
C SER A 98 -17.60 4.63 4.01
N SER A 99 -16.62 4.97 3.16
CA SER A 99 -15.27 5.24 3.63
C SER A 99 -15.19 6.57 4.39
N GLY A 100 -14.11 6.74 5.13
CA GLY A 100 -13.62 8.07 5.50
C GLY A 100 -13.17 8.87 4.26
N GLU A 101 -12.67 10.07 4.49
CA GLU A 101 -12.09 10.92 3.45
C GLU A 101 -10.66 10.46 3.17
N ILE A 102 -10.36 10.17 1.90
CA ILE A 102 -9.08 9.63 1.42
C ILE A 102 -8.33 10.78 0.76
N HIS A 103 -7.19 11.14 1.31
CA HIS A 103 -6.38 12.25 0.83
C HIS A 103 -5.21 11.72 0.00
N HIS A 104 -4.90 12.42 -1.10
CA HIS A 104 -3.78 12.12 -1.96
C HIS A 104 -3.00 13.40 -2.26
N VAL A 105 -1.76 13.49 -1.77
CA VAL A 105 -0.91 14.66 -1.96
C VAL A 105 0.40 14.26 -2.62
N ARG A 106 0.72 14.91 -3.74
CA ARG A 106 1.99 14.75 -4.45
C ARG A 106 2.97 15.81 -3.96
N ILE A 107 4.08 15.37 -3.39
CA ILE A 107 5.17 16.23 -2.89
C ILE A 107 6.39 16.13 -3.80
N GLY A 108 7.14 17.22 -3.91
CA GLY A 108 8.37 17.31 -4.69
C GLY A 108 8.42 18.53 -5.63
N PRO A 109 9.49 18.67 -6.44
CA PRO A 109 10.61 17.73 -6.55
C PRO A 109 11.42 17.61 -5.25
N LEU A 110 11.92 16.41 -4.96
CA LEU A 110 12.67 16.07 -3.75
C LEU A 110 14.11 15.67 -4.10
N GLU A 111 15.04 15.94 -3.18
CA GLU A 111 16.42 15.51 -3.31
C GLU A 111 16.52 13.98 -3.19
N PRO A 112 17.32 13.29 -4.01
CA PRO A 112 17.53 11.84 -3.90
C PRO A 112 18.28 11.49 -2.61
N SER A 113 18.18 10.23 -2.16
CA SER A 113 18.87 9.70 -0.97
C SER A 113 18.66 10.48 0.34
N THR A 114 17.63 11.30 0.43
CA THR A 114 17.44 12.32 1.47
C THR A 114 16.28 11.95 2.40
N MET A 115 16.48 12.16 3.70
CA MET A 115 15.44 11.99 4.70
C MET A 115 14.53 13.21 4.74
N TYR A 116 13.22 12.97 4.64
CA TYR A 116 12.20 13.97 4.78
C TYR A 116 11.27 13.62 5.95
N TYR A 117 10.96 14.63 6.75
CA TYR A 117 9.96 14.60 7.82
C TYR A 117 8.72 15.31 7.32
N TYR A 118 7.54 14.75 7.60
CA TYR A 118 6.29 15.28 7.09
C TYR A 118 5.12 15.06 8.04
N ARG A 119 4.08 15.88 7.87
CA ARG A 119 2.80 15.77 8.57
C ARG A 119 1.64 15.97 7.61
N CYS A 120 0.55 15.27 7.88
CA CYS A 120 -0.65 15.25 7.05
C CYS A 120 -1.72 16.15 7.67
N GLY A 121 -2.41 16.96 6.86
CA GLY A 121 -3.51 17.81 7.32
C GLY A 121 -3.10 19.05 8.12
N GLY A 122 -1.79 19.28 8.33
CA GLY A 122 -1.25 20.44 9.08
C GLY A 122 -1.19 20.25 10.60
N TYR A 123 -1.61 19.09 11.11
CA TYR A 123 -1.56 18.74 12.53
C TYR A 123 -1.35 17.23 12.69
N GLY A 124 -1.26 16.75 13.93
CA GLY A 124 -1.08 15.33 14.22
C GLY A 124 0.39 14.88 14.24
N PRO A 125 0.62 13.55 14.20
CA PRO A 125 1.96 13.00 14.38
C PRO A 125 2.87 13.28 13.18
N GLU A 126 4.17 13.36 13.46
CA GLU A 126 5.20 13.43 12.42
C GLU A 126 5.53 12.03 11.89
N PHE A 127 5.77 11.97 10.59
CA PHE A 127 6.24 10.80 9.87
C PHE A 127 7.54 11.13 9.15
N SER A 128 8.27 10.11 8.72
CA SER A 128 9.51 10.28 7.98
C SER A 128 9.65 9.24 6.89
N PHE A 129 10.29 9.61 5.79
CA PHE A 129 10.67 8.70 4.73
C PHE A 129 12.00 9.12 4.09
N ARG A 130 12.68 8.18 3.43
CA ARG A 130 13.86 8.44 2.62
C ARG A 130 13.51 8.35 1.14
N THR A 131 13.92 9.34 0.36
CA THR A 131 13.83 9.25 -1.11
C THR A 131 14.80 8.20 -1.65
N PRO A 132 14.46 7.56 -2.78
CA PRO A 132 15.38 6.63 -3.44
C PRO A 132 16.66 7.35 -3.92
N PRO A 133 17.78 6.63 -4.07
CA PRO A 133 18.99 7.18 -4.65
C PRO A 133 18.80 7.46 -6.14
N SER A 134 19.55 8.43 -6.67
CA SER A 134 19.54 8.78 -8.11
C SER A 134 20.27 7.76 -8.98
N ALA A 135 21.09 6.90 -8.37
CA ALA A 135 21.86 5.86 -9.03
C ALA A 135 21.77 4.55 -8.25
N PHE A 136 22.07 3.45 -8.92
CA PHE A 136 22.18 2.13 -8.30
C PHE A 136 23.39 2.06 -7.36
N PRO A 137 23.34 1.18 -6.34
CA PRO A 137 22.34 0.13 -6.09
C PRO A 137 21.06 0.60 -5.38
N VAL A 138 19.93 -0.04 -5.70
CA VAL A 138 18.65 0.12 -5.00
C VAL A 138 18.26 -1.25 -4.44
N GLU A 139 17.93 -1.30 -3.16
CA GLU A 139 17.40 -2.51 -2.53
C GLU A 139 15.87 -2.48 -2.57
N LEU A 140 15.28 -3.54 -3.13
CA LEU A 140 13.84 -3.69 -3.26
C LEU A 140 13.40 -4.97 -2.55
N ALA A 141 12.48 -4.85 -1.60
CA ALA A 141 11.78 -6.02 -1.07
C ALA A 141 10.63 -6.38 -2.02
N VAL A 142 10.60 -7.64 -2.47
CA VAL A 142 9.51 -8.19 -3.27
C VAL A 142 8.72 -9.16 -2.41
N ALA A 143 7.43 -8.93 -2.27
CA ALA A 143 6.56 -9.77 -1.47
C ALA A 143 5.19 -9.91 -2.15
N GLY A 144 4.68 -11.15 -2.17
CA GLY A 144 3.43 -11.52 -2.81
C GLY A 144 2.62 -12.46 -1.92
N LYS A 145 1.34 -12.64 -2.26
CA LYS A 145 0.33 -13.38 -1.47
C LYS A 145 0.15 -12.85 -0.05
N TRP A 146 -0.40 -11.64 0.02
CA TRP A 146 -0.84 -10.98 1.25
C TRP A 146 -2.31 -11.29 1.56
N TRP A 147 -2.64 -12.57 1.72
CA TRP A 147 -3.92 -12.93 2.34
C TRP A 147 -3.62 -13.35 3.77
N TRP A 148 -4.03 -12.52 4.73
CA TRP A 148 -3.82 -12.73 6.17
C TRP A 148 -4.25 -14.14 6.58
N PRO A 149 -3.33 -15.08 6.87
CA PRO A 149 -3.67 -16.31 7.56
C PRO A 149 -3.82 -15.99 9.07
N PRO A 150 -4.61 -16.75 9.83
CA PRO A 150 -4.70 -16.58 11.27
C PRO A 150 -3.44 -17.17 11.94
N ILE A 151 -2.32 -16.44 11.90
CA ILE A 151 -1.18 -16.72 12.78
C ILE A 151 -0.82 -15.41 13.49
N SER A 152 -0.58 -15.57 14.80
CA SER A 152 -0.45 -14.54 15.83
C SER A 152 0.47 -13.37 15.49
N PHE A 153 0.12 -12.22 16.06
CA PHE A 153 0.80 -10.93 15.99
C PHE A 153 2.34 -11.02 16.16
N THR A 154 3.10 -10.75 15.11
CA THR A 154 4.30 -9.89 15.16
C THR A 154 4.61 -9.39 13.74
N PHE A 155 4.82 -8.09 13.58
CA PHE A 155 5.12 -7.36 12.33
C PHE A 155 4.00 -7.22 11.29
N LEU A 156 3.25 -6.11 11.40
CA LEU A 156 2.42 -5.58 10.33
C LEU A 156 3.31 -4.72 9.40
N LEU A 157 3.85 -5.32 8.33
CA LEU A 157 4.28 -4.56 7.15
C LEU A 157 3.06 -4.44 6.23
N LEU A 158 2.53 -3.22 6.08
CA LEU A 158 1.50 -2.91 5.11
C LEU A 158 2.17 -2.73 3.73
N VAL A 159 2.19 -3.77 2.90
CA VAL A 159 2.60 -3.65 1.50
C VAL A 159 1.37 -3.81 0.62
N ILE A 160 0.85 -2.67 0.17
CA ILE A 160 0.09 -2.61 -1.09
C ILE A 160 0.75 -1.48 -1.90
N GLY A 161 1.54 -1.86 -2.91
CA GLY A 161 2.07 -0.94 -3.92
C GLY A 161 3.13 0.09 -3.45
N CYS A 162 3.77 -0.10 -2.30
CA CYS A 162 4.79 0.83 -1.80
C CYS A 162 6.19 0.22 -1.94
N VAL A 163 7.11 0.95 -2.58
CA VAL A 163 8.54 0.79 -2.35
C VAL A 163 8.77 0.84 -0.83
N PRO A 164 9.43 -0.14 -0.21
CA PRO A 164 9.65 -0.14 1.22
C PRO A 164 10.60 1.02 1.54
N VAL A 165 10.09 2.06 2.18
CA VAL A 165 10.96 3.00 2.87
C VAL A 165 11.24 2.41 4.25
N PHE A 166 12.48 1.97 4.45
CA PHE A 166 12.98 1.45 5.72
C PHE A 166 12.80 2.50 6.83
N LYS A 167 12.03 2.15 7.86
CA LYS A 167 12.09 2.82 9.16
C LYS A 167 13.14 2.08 10.01
N SER A 168 14.28 2.71 10.23
CA SER A 168 15.20 2.33 11.30
C SER A 168 14.53 2.65 12.63
N PHE A 169 14.30 1.64 13.47
CA PHE A 169 14.00 1.83 14.89
C PHE A 169 15.32 1.60 15.64
N SER A 170 15.91 2.64 16.23
CA SER A 170 16.93 2.47 17.26
C SER A 170 16.25 2.32 18.61
N SER A 171 16.56 1.19 19.27
CA SER A 171 16.31 0.76 20.67
C SER A 171 15.17 1.41 21.45
#